data_AF-A0A379AKG8-F1
#
_entry.id   AF-A0A379AKG8-F1
#
_cell.length_a   1.000
_cell.length_b   1.000
_cell.length_c   1.000
_cell.angle_alpha   90.00
_cell.angle_beta   90.00
_cell.angle_gamma   90.00
#
_symmetry.space_group_name_H-M   'P 1'
#
loop_
_entity.id
_entity.type
_entity.pdbx_description
1 polymer ?
#
loop_
_entity_poly.entity_id
_entity_poly.type
_entity_poly.pdbx_seq_one_letter_code
_entity_poly.pdbx_strand_id
1 'polypeptide(L)' 'MATYHLDARLAQDIVARTMKIIDSNVNVMDARGPDYRQR' A
#
# COMPACT_ATOMS: atom_id res chain seq x y z
N MET A 1 0.08 29.96 5.88
CA MET A 1 -0.21 28.54 5.60
C MET A 1 0.74 28.10 4.50
N ALA A 2 1.59 27.11 4.74
CA ALA A 2 2.45 26.57 3.69
C ALA A 2 1.54 25.86 2.68
N THR A 3 1.42 26.42 1.49
CA THR A 3 0.79 25.73 0.36
C THR A 3 1.69 24.55 0.01
N TYR A 4 1.35 23.36 0.50
CA TYR A 4 1.98 22.12 0.07
C TYR A 4 1.61 21.92 -1.40
N HIS A 5 2.44 22.46 -2.30
CA HIS A 5 2.40 22.10 -3.70
C HIS A 5 2.88 20.66 -3.76
N LEU A 6 1.96 19.71 -3.58
CA LEU A 6 2.24 18.31 -3.86
C LEU A 6 2.57 18.26 -5.34
N ASP A 7 3.86 18.20 -5.64
CA ASP A 7 4.34 18.05 -7.00
C ASP A 7 3.63 16.84 -7.61
N ALA A 8 2.98 17.04 -8.76
CA ALA A 8 2.19 15.98 -9.39
C ALA A 8 3.02 14.72 -9.66
N ARG A 9 4.34 14.88 -9.87
CA ARG A 9 5.29 13.77 -10.02
C ARG A 9 5.54 13.06 -8.70
N LEU A 10 5.70 13.81 -7.60
CA LEU A 10 5.81 13.21 -6.27
C LEU A 10 4.55 12.41 -5.90
N ALA A 11 3.37 12.93 -6.23
CA ALA A 11 2.11 12.22 -6.04
C ALA A 11 2.08 10.91 -6.85
N GLN A 12 2.48 10.97 -8.12
CA GLN A 12 2.57 9.80 -9.00
C GLN A 12 3.58 8.77 -8.47
N ASP A 13 4.74 9.19 -7.99
CA ASP A 13 5.77 8.31 -7.44
C ASP A 13 5.31 7.60 -6.16
N ILE A 14 4.58 8.31 -5.28
CA ILE A 14 3.96 7.71 -4.09
C ILE A 14 2.93 6.66 -4.49
N VAL A 15 2.05 6.96 -5.44
CA VAL A 15 1.04 6.01 -5.94
C VAL A 15 1.70 4.79 -6.58
N ALA A 16 2.72 4.99 -7.44
CA ALA A 16 3.43 3.91 -8.11
C ALA A 16 4.17 3.00 -7.11
N ARG A 17 4.81 3.57 -6.08
CA ARG A 17 5.49 2.80 -5.04
C ARG A 17 4.50 2.05 -4.14
N THR A 18 3.42 2.69 -3.74
CA THR A 18 2.40 2.07 -2.88
C THR A 18 1.68 0.93 -3.60
N MET A 19 1.39 1.06 -4.90
CA MET A 19 0.82 -0.02 -5.69
C MET A 19 1.75 -1.25 -5.75
N LYS A 20 3.05 -1.05 -5.94
CA LYS A 20 4.05 -2.15 -5.88
C LYS A 20 4.11 -2.83 -4.52
N ILE A 21 4.05 -2.05 -3.44
CA ILE A 21 4.04 -2.56 -2.06
C ILE A 21 2.79 -3.40 -1.82
N ILE A 22 1.60 -2.90 -2.19
CA ILE A 22 0.32 -3.61 -2.03
C ILE A 22 0.32 -4.90 -2.85
N ASP A 23 0.76 -4.85 -4.10
CA ASP A 23 0.86 -6.01 -5.00
C ASP A 23 1.76 -7.10 -4.39
N SER A 24 2.92 -6.72 -3.84
CA SER A 24 3.81 -7.65 -3.13
C SER A 24 3.24 -8.18 -1.79
N ASN A 25 2.27 -7.47 -1.18
CA ASN A 25 1.73 -7.77 0.14
C ASN A 25 0.39 -8.54 0.11
N VAL A 26 -0.37 -8.51 -0.99
CA VAL A 26 -1.58 -9.33 -1.18
C VAL A 26 -1.28 -10.82 -0.99
N ASN A 27 -0.14 -11.30 -1.51
CA ASN A 27 0.30 -12.69 -1.38
C ASN A 27 0.52 -13.13 0.08
N VAL A 28 0.83 -12.19 0.98
CA VAL A 28 1.14 -12.48 2.38
C VAL A 28 -0.12 -12.38 3.28
N MET A 29 -1.13 -11.60 2.88
CA MET A 29 -2.43 -11.54 3.57
C MET A 29 -3.31 -12.75 3.20
N ASP A 30 -3.22 -13.24 1.97
CA ASP A 30 -3.94 -14.45 1.50
C ASP A 30 -3.34 -15.73 2.10
N ALA A 31 -2.01 -15.84 2.13
CA ALA A 31 -1.32 -16.97 2.79
C ALA A 31 -1.52 -17.00 4.32
N ARG A 32 -1.95 -15.88 4.92
CA ARG A 32 -2.29 -15.74 6.34
C ARG A 32 -3.78 -15.44 6.52
N GLY A 33 -4.60 -16.07 5.67
CA GLY A 33 -6.05 -16.05 5.80
C GLY A 33 -6.46 -16.23 7.27
N PRO A 34 -7.57 -15.62 7.69
CA PRO A 34 -7.89 -15.50 9.11
C PRO A 34 -8.25 -16.89 9.66
N ASP A 35 -7.28 -17.54 10.29
CA ASP A 35 -7.49 -18.73 11.12
C ASP A 35 -8.11 -18.29 12.46
N TYR A 36 -9.39 -17.92 12.40
CA TYR A 36 -10.24 -17.73 13.58
C TYR A 36 -10.95 -19.04 13.99
N ARG A 37 -10.45 -20.21 13.57
CA ARG A 37 -11.08 -21.52 13.83
C ARG A 37 -10.15 -22.57 14.45
N GLN A 38 -9.06 -22.18 15.09
CA GLN A 38 -8.22 -23.11 15.86
C GLN A 38 -7.81 -22.60 17.25
N ARG A 39 -8.67 -21.84 17.93
CA ARG A 39 -8.60 -21.63 19.38
C ARG A 39 -9.97 -21.68 20.01
#